data_AF-A0A3C1YM01-F1
#
_entry.id   AF-A0A3C1YM01-F1
#
_cell.length_a   1.000
_cell.length_b   1.000
_cell.length_c   1.000
_cell.angle_alpha   90.00
_cell.angle_beta   90.00
_cell.angle_gamma   90.00
#
_symmetry.space_group_name_H-M   'P 1'
#
loop_
_entity.id
_entity.type
_entity.pdbx_description
1 polymer ?
#
loop_
_entity_poly.entity_id
_entity_poly.type
_entity_poly.pdbx_seq_one_letter_code
_entity_poly.pdbx_strand_id
1 'polypeptide(L)'
;YHAAWSNECIEFWFMLHFAYYTSNNHRKEYIRFLNERYAQLGLGKYKKNSTDTFDILMKHGNPRLASRYAKRIIDDHKGMTPTDIAPGTKVFELVEELAKYLPEESRKQFIG
;
A
#
# COMPACT_ATOMS: atom_id res chain seq x y z
N TYR A 1 7.74 -19.95 -4.47
CA TYR A 1 8.37 -18.74 -3.89
C TYR A 1 7.36 -17.61 -4.01
N HIS A 2 6.75 -17.15 -2.90
CA HIS A 2 5.80 -16.02 -2.92
C HIS A 2 6.51 -14.78 -2.39
N ALA A 3 7.19 -14.03 -3.27
CA ALA A 3 7.85 -12.80 -2.87
C ALA A 3 6.83 -11.64 -2.89
N ALA A 4 6.63 -11.00 -1.73
CA ALA A 4 5.97 -9.71 -1.66
C ALA A 4 6.93 -8.63 -2.18
N TRP A 5 6.56 -7.94 -3.26
CA TRP A 5 7.35 -6.86 -3.87
C TRP A 5 6.50 -5.61 -4.05
N SER A 6 7.15 -4.45 -4.20
CA SER A 6 6.49 -3.17 -4.44
C SER A 6 7.38 -2.27 -5.29
N ASN A 7 6.88 -1.89 -6.47
CA ASN A 7 7.57 -1.07 -7.46
C ASN A 7 6.87 0.29 -7.61
N GLU A 8 7.60 1.40 -7.66
CA GLU A 8 9.08 1.51 -7.56
C GLU A 8 9.63 1.38 -6.11
N CYS A 9 8.75 1.38 -5.10
CA CYS A 9 9.14 1.21 -3.69
C CYS A 9 7.94 0.88 -2.80
N ILE A 10 8.19 0.64 -1.51
CA ILE A 10 7.15 0.31 -0.53
C ILE A 10 6.20 1.50 -0.26
N GLU A 11 6.65 2.74 -0.45
CA GLU A 11 5.78 3.92 -0.29
C GLU A 11 4.58 3.90 -1.24
N PHE A 12 4.66 3.20 -2.38
CA PHE A 12 3.51 2.98 -3.24
C PHE A 12 2.38 2.25 -2.49
N TRP A 13 2.70 1.18 -1.76
CA TRP A 13 1.74 0.46 -0.91
C TRP A 13 1.11 1.36 0.16
N PHE A 14 1.90 2.25 0.78
CA PHE A 14 1.40 3.20 1.78
C PHE A 14 0.41 4.19 1.17
N MET A 15 0.71 4.71 -0.01
CA MET A 15 -0.18 5.63 -0.74
C MET A 15 -1.53 4.97 -1.08
N LEU A 16 -1.54 3.68 -1.42
CA LEU A 16 -2.77 2.95 -1.75
C LEU A 16 -3.79 2.88 -0.58
N HIS A 17 -3.35 3.11 0.66
CA HIS A 17 -4.26 3.23 1.80
C HIS A 17 -5.12 4.50 1.77
N PHE A 18 -4.72 5.49 0.97
CA PHE A 18 -5.37 6.79 0.89
C PHE A 18 -6.00 7.06 -0.48
N ALA A 19 -5.39 6.57 -1.57
CA ALA A 19 -5.85 6.86 -2.93
C ALA A 19 -5.50 5.74 -3.92
N TYR A 20 -6.34 5.58 -4.95
CA TYR A 20 -6.01 4.77 -6.12
C TYR A 20 -5.01 5.53 -7.00
N TYR A 21 -4.00 4.83 -7.51
CA TYR A 21 -2.91 5.45 -8.28
C TYR A 21 -2.30 4.47 -9.28
N THR A 22 -2.14 4.91 -10.52
CA THR A 22 -1.65 4.07 -11.64
C THR A 22 -0.52 4.69 -12.45
N SER A 23 -0.21 5.98 -12.24
CA SER A 23 0.82 6.66 -13.04
C SER A 23 2.22 6.12 -12.72
N ASN A 24 3.01 5.84 -13.75
CA ASN A 24 4.41 5.44 -13.58
C ASN A 24 5.26 6.67 -13.22
N ASN A 25 5.30 6.99 -11.94
CA ASN A 25 6.01 8.14 -11.40
C ASN A 25 7.12 7.71 -10.46
N HIS A 26 8.14 8.57 -10.36
CA HIS A 26 9.28 8.29 -9.50
C HIS A 26 8.93 8.29 -8.02
N ARG A 27 9.66 7.53 -7.21
CA ARG A 27 9.58 7.51 -5.72
C ARG A 27 9.36 8.88 -5.05
N LYS A 28 9.92 9.96 -5.60
CA LYS A 28 9.76 11.33 -5.10
C LYS A 28 8.29 11.79 -5.06
N GLU A 29 7.49 11.37 -6.04
CA GLU A 29 6.07 11.71 -6.13
C GLU A 29 5.27 11.00 -5.03
N TYR A 30 5.58 9.75 -4.69
CA TYR A 30 4.96 9.04 -3.56
C TYR A 30 5.26 9.72 -2.23
N ILE A 31 6.52 10.14 -2.03
CA ILE A 31 6.91 10.89 -0.82
C ILE A 31 6.19 12.23 -0.76
N ARG A 32 6.05 12.94 -1.90
CA ARG A 32 5.30 14.20 -1.96
C ARG A 32 3.83 13.98 -1.57
N PHE A 33 3.18 12.97 -2.16
CA PHE A 33 1.80 12.60 -1.82
C PHE A 33 1.65 12.29 -0.33
N LEU A 34 2.53 11.47 0.24
CA LEU A 34 2.46 11.11 1.66
C LEU A 34 2.68 12.33 2.56
N ASN A 35 3.59 13.24 2.20
CA ASN A 35 3.80 14.49 2.94
C ASN A 35 2.55 15.39 2.91
N GLU A 36 1.93 15.56 1.74
CA GLU A 36 0.69 16.33 1.60
C GLU A 36 -0.44 15.71 2.42
N ARG A 37 -0.58 14.38 2.35
CA ARG A 37 -1.59 13.65 3.11
C ARG A 37 -1.37 13.74 4.61
N TYR A 38 -0.14 13.61 5.09
CA TYR A 38 0.19 13.69 6.51
C TYR A 38 0.00 15.11 7.04
N ALA A 39 0.33 16.13 6.24
CA ALA A 39 0.08 17.52 6.60
C ALA A 39 -1.42 17.80 6.74
N GLN A 40 -2.26 17.31 5.82
CA GLN A 40 -3.72 17.42 5.89
C GLN A 40 -4.32 16.74 7.14
N LEU A 41 -3.67 15.67 7.61
CA LEU A 41 -4.07 14.94 8.82
C LEU A 41 -3.49 15.55 10.10
N GLY A 42 -2.70 16.62 10.02
CA GLY A 42 -2.03 17.23 11.17
C GLY A 42 -0.87 16.41 11.74
N LEU A 43 -0.34 15.44 10.99
CA LEU A 43 0.74 14.52 11.40
C LEU A 43 2.14 15.00 11.02
N GLY A 44 2.24 16.14 10.29
CA GLY A 44 3.52 16.66 9.80
C GLY A 44 3.97 15.99 8.51
N LYS A 45 5.25 15.63 8.42
CA LYS A 45 5.86 15.03 7.22
C LYS A 45 6.06 13.53 7.37
N TYR A 46 5.92 12.79 6.27
CA TYR A 46 6.31 11.39 6.20
C TYR A 46 7.80 11.26 6.47
N LYS A 47 8.15 10.29 7.32
CA LYS A 47 9.53 9.91 7.62
C LYS A 47 9.71 8.43 7.30
N LYS A 48 10.64 8.13 6.41
CA LYS A 48 11.01 6.75 6.11
C LYS A 48 11.49 6.05 7.38
N ASN A 49 11.08 4.80 7.58
CA ASN A 49 11.36 4.01 8.78
C ASN A 49 10.76 4.58 10.08
N SER A 50 9.72 5.41 10.00
CA SER A 50 8.95 5.80 11.19
C SER A 50 8.22 4.59 11.77
N THR A 51 8.35 4.40 13.08
CA THR A 51 7.63 3.40 13.88
C THR A 51 6.11 3.55 13.79
N ASP A 52 5.65 4.78 13.54
CA ASP A 52 4.23 5.13 13.58
C ASP A 52 3.54 4.87 12.23
N THR A 53 4.29 4.45 11.21
CA THR A 53 3.76 4.26 9.85
C THR A 53 2.60 3.26 9.85
N PHE A 54 2.74 2.15 10.57
CA PHE A 54 1.68 1.14 10.67
C PHE A 54 0.42 1.74 11.30
N ASP A 55 0.55 2.40 12.45
CA ASP A 55 -0.57 3.00 13.17
C ASP A 55 -1.28 4.07 12.35
N ILE A 56 -0.52 4.90 11.62
CA ILE A 56 -1.08 5.93 10.75
C ILE A 56 -1.90 5.29 9.62
N LEU A 57 -1.37 4.25 8.98
CA LEU A 57 -2.06 3.55 7.89
C LEU A 57 -3.33 2.85 8.38
N MET A 58 -3.33 2.29 9.58
CA MET A 58 -4.50 1.64 10.16
C MET A 58 -5.56 2.65 10.61
N LYS A 59 -5.13 3.77 11.21
CA LYS A 59 -6.03 4.77 11.80
C LYS A 59 -6.61 5.75 10.79
N HIS A 60 -5.80 6.18 9.82
CA HIS A 60 -6.15 7.24 8.88
C HIS A 60 -6.27 6.75 7.42
N GLY A 61 -5.77 5.56 7.14
CA GLY A 61 -5.85 4.90 5.85
C GLY A 61 -6.94 3.83 5.83
N ASN A 62 -6.90 3.00 4.79
CA ASN A 62 -7.82 1.88 4.62
C ASN A 62 -7.08 0.66 4.04
N PRO A 63 -6.68 -0.31 4.89
CA PRO A 63 -5.89 -1.47 4.46
C PRO A 63 -6.63 -2.34 3.44
N ARG A 64 -7.93 -2.60 3.67
CA ARG A 64 -8.78 -3.34 2.73
C ARG A 64 -8.86 -2.66 1.36
N LEU A 65 -8.96 -1.33 1.34
CA LEU A 65 -8.99 -0.57 0.10
C LEU A 65 -7.63 -0.61 -0.63
N ALA A 66 -6.53 -0.53 0.12
CA ALA A 66 -5.18 -0.68 -0.43
C ALA A 66 -5.00 -2.05 -1.10
N SER A 67 -5.43 -3.13 -0.44
CA SER A 67 -5.41 -4.48 -1.03
C SER A 67 -6.24 -4.55 -2.31
N ARG A 68 -7.44 -3.97 -2.32
CA ARG A 68 -8.31 -3.93 -3.51
C ARG A 68 -7.67 -3.15 -4.67
N TYR A 69 -7.05 -2.01 -4.40
CA TYR A 69 -6.35 -1.24 -5.43
C TYR A 69 -5.15 -1.97 -5.98
N ALA A 70 -4.33 -2.58 -5.11
CA ALA A 70 -3.18 -3.36 -5.53
C ALA A 70 -3.58 -4.56 -6.39
N LYS A 71 -4.61 -5.32 -5.98
CA LYS A 71 -5.19 -6.42 -6.77
C LYS A 71 -5.59 -5.97 -8.17
N ARG A 72 -6.36 -4.89 -8.27
CA ARG A 72 -6.78 -4.33 -9.56
C ARG A 72 -5.59 -4.01 -10.46
N ILE A 73 -4.55 -3.38 -9.92
CA ILE A 73 -3.35 -3.03 -10.70
C ILE A 73 -2.63 -4.29 -11.19
N ILE A 74 -2.51 -5.33 -10.36
CA ILE A 74 -1.90 -6.60 -10.78
C ILE A 74 -2.76 -7.31 -11.84
N ASP A 75 -4.08 -7.29 -11.69
CA ASP A 75 -5.01 -7.89 -12.66
C ASP A 75 -4.95 -7.16 -14.03
N ASP A 76 -4.86 -5.83 -14.02
CA ASP A 76 -4.73 -5.01 -15.23
C ASP A 76 -3.41 -5.28 -15.99
N HIS A 77 -2.38 -5.79 -15.30
CA HIS A 77 -1.06 -6.14 -15.86
C HIS A 77 -0.82 -7.66 -15.92
N LYS A 78 -1.88 -8.47 -15.95
CA LYS A 78 -1.79 -9.93 -15.96
C LYS A 78 -0.97 -10.43 -17.15
N GLY A 79 0.01 -11.30 -16.87
CA GLY A 79 0.93 -11.83 -17.86
C GLY A 79 2.26 -11.06 -17.97
N MET A 80 2.38 -9.89 -17.34
CA MET A 80 3.64 -9.17 -17.22
C MET A 80 4.49 -9.70 -16.07
N THR A 81 5.81 -9.55 -16.19
CA THR A 81 6.71 -9.90 -15.09
C THR A 81 6.70 -8.80 -14.02
N PRO A 82 7.03 -9.09 -12.75
CA PRO A 82 7.12 -8.07 -11.70
C PRO A 82 7.97 -6.85 -12.09
N THR A 83 9.06 -7.06 -12.84
CA THR A 83 9.97 -6.00 -13.29
C THR A 83 9.34 -5.07 -14.33
N ASP A 84 8.33 -5.53 -15.05
CA ASP A 84 7.64 -4.72 -16.08
C ASP A 84 6.46 -3.93 -15.50
N ILE A 85 6.02 -4.26 -14.27
CA ILE A 85 4.89 -3.59 -13.62
C ILE A 85 5.42 -2.41 -12.80
N ALA A 86 5.15 -1.19 -13.30
CA ALA A 86 5.48 0.07 -12.65
C ALA A 86 4.37 1.12 -12.86
N PRO A 87 3.62 1.50 -11.81
CA PRO A 87 3.71 1.03 -10.43
C PRO A 87 2.98 -0.30 -10.22
N GLY A 88 3.38 -1.06 -9.20
CA GLY A 88 2.71 -2.31 -8.83
C GLY A 88 3.17 -2.84 -7.48
N THR A 89 2.32 -3.63 -6.80
CA THR A 89 2.72 -4.25 -5.53
C THR A 89 1.97 -5.55 -5.27
N LYS A 90 2.69 -6.55 -4.75
CA LYS A 90 2.15 -7.81 -4.21
C LYS A 90 2.16 -7.85 -2.68
N VAL A 91 2.42 -6.72 -2.01
CA VAL A 91 2.38 -6.66 -0.53
C VAL A 91 1.00 -7.06 0.02
N PHE A 92 -0.07 -6.81 -0.74
CA PHE A 92 -1.42 -7.25 -0.35
C PHE A 92 -1.53 -8.78 -0.17
N GLU A 93 -0.79 -9.60 -0.94
CA GLU A 93 -0.82 -11.06 -0.79
C GLU A 93 -0.29 -11.47 0.58
N LEU A 94 0.78 -10.81 1.05
CA LEU A 94 1.33 -11.03 2.39
C LEU A 94 0.36 -10.54 3.48
N VAL A 95 -0.22 -9.35 3.31
CA VAL A 95 -1.18 -8.78 4.28
C VAL A 95 -2.40 -9.68 4.42
N GLU A 96 -2.94 -10.19 3.32
CA GLU A 96 -4.07 -11.11 3.33
C GLU A 96 -3.72 -12.47 3.93
N GLU A 97 -2.53 -12.99 3.68
CA GLU A 97 -2.05 -14.22 4.30
C GLU A 97 -1.94 -14.07 5.83
N LEU A 98 -1.31 -12.99 6.29
CA LEU A 98 -1.16 -12.72 7.73
C LEU A 98 -2.52 -12.46 8.40
N ALA A 99 -3.45 -11.79 7.71
CA ALA A 99 -4.76 -11.49 8.25
C ALA A 99 -5.60 -12.75 8.56
N LYS A 100 -5.32 -13.91 7.91
CA LYS A 100 -5.97 -15.20 8.24
C LYS A 100 -5.75 -15.62 9.70
N TYR A 101 -4.63 -15.21 10.29
CA TYR A 101 -4.25 -15.54 11.66
C TYR A 101 -4.77 -14.53 12.70
N LEU A 102 -5.43 -13.45 12.26
CA LEU A 102 -5.99 -12.44 13.15
C LEU A 102 -7.38 -12.85 13.68
N PRO A 103 -7.77 -12.37 14.88
CA PRO A 103 -9.15 -12.47 15.36
C PRO A 103 -10.14 -11.89 14.36
N GLU A 104 -11.38 -12.39 14.35
CA GLU A 104 -12.39 -12.02 13.36
C GLU A 104 -12.61 -10.51 13.25
N GLU A 105 -12.68 -9.82 14.39
CA GLU A 105 -12.89 -8.37 14.46
C GLU A 105 -11.77 -7.57 13.80
N SER A 106 -10.51 -8.01 13.95
CA SER A 106 -9.36 -7.38 13.31
C SER A 106 -9.24 -7.79 11.84
N ARG A 107 -9.60 -9.04 11.50
CA ARG A 107 -9.51 -9.58 10.13
C ARG A 107 -10.37 -8.80 9.13
N LYS A 108 -11.56 -8.34 9.56
CA LYS A 108 -12.50 -7.51 8.78
C LYS A 108 -11.87 -6.21 8.25
N GLN A 109 -10.77 -5.74 8.85
CA GLN A 109 -10.05 -4.53 8.41
C GLN A 109 -9.15 -4.76 7.19
N PHE A 110 -8.78 -6.02 6.92
CA PHE A 110 -7.83 -6.39 5.87
C PHE A 110 -8.46 -7.23 4.76
N ILE A 111 -9.43 -8.08 5.11
CA ILE A 111 -10.09 -9.01 4.20
C ILE A 111 -11.55 -8.58 4.02
N GLY A 112 -12.01 -8.59 2.77
CA GLY A 112 -13.41 -8.34 2.39
C GLY A 112 -13.81 -9.19 1.20
#